data_AF-A0A1W6LDE2-F1
#
_entry.id   AF-A0A1W6LDE2-F1
#
_cell.length_a   1.000
_cell.length_b   1.000
_cell.length_c   1.000
_cell.angle_alpha   90.00
_cell.angle_beta   90.00
_cell.angle_gamma   90.00
#
_symmetry.space_group_name_H-M   'P 1'
#
loop_
_entity.id
_entity.type
_entity.pdbx_description
1 polymer ?
#
loop_
_entity_poly.entity_id
_entity_poly.type
_entity_poly.pdbx_seq_one_letter_code
_entity_poly.pdbx_strand_id
1 'polypeptide(L)'
;MPVDSMKAELCALFTATLPADLAGRFSELLGFKPSRWSKLDPWRVWHYLDHPTVSEWNGSAQELLAAVKFAAHAESEVTVLRCGHERPGLSRQRLQDALLGELAVFEGFVSVVPGRLGLAINHDGGWCVLSNGTRVPEAH
;
A
#
# COMPACT_ATOMS: atom_id res chain seq x y z
N MET A 1 14.15 9.03 11.20
CA MET A 1 12.76 9.14 11.67
C MET A 1 12.41 7.89 12.48
N PRO A 2 11.64 7.98 13.57
CA PRO A 2 11.28 6.83 14.39
C PRO A 2 10.35 5.87 13.63
N VAL A 3 10.50 4.56 13.85
CA VAL A 3 9.62 3.51 13.29
C VAL A 3 8.14 3.78 13.61
N ASP A 4 7.84 4.44 14.72
CA ASP A 4 6.48 4.73 15.13
C ASP A 4 5.77 5.77 14.24
N SER A 5 6.50 6.67 13.58
CA SER A 5 5.88 7.58 12.62
C SER A 5 5.44 6.85 11.35
N MET A 6 6.24 5.89 10.86
CA MET A 6 5.86 5.04 9.72
C MET A 6 4.61 4.20 10.03
N LYS A 7 4.54 3.65 11.24
CA LYS A 7 3.33 2.93 11.69
C LYS A 7 2.11 3.83 11.70
N ALA A 8 2.23 5.04 12.24
CA ALA A 8 1.13 5.99 12.31
C ALA A 8 0.60 6.37 10.92
N GLU A 9 1.48 6.56 9.94
CA GLU A 9 1.09 6.87 8.56
C GLU A 9 0.32 5.73 7.88
N LEU A 10 0.78 4.50 8.04
CA LEU A 10 0.08 3.33 7.52
C LEU A 10 -1.26 3.10 8.22
N CYS A 11 -1.31 3.26 9.55
CA CYS A 11 -2.57 3.22 10.30
C CYS A 11 -3.55 4.28 9.78
N ALA A 12 -3.08 5.50 9.52
CA ALA A 12 -3.91 6.56 8.97
C ALA A 12 -4.45 6.20 7.58
N LEU A 13 -3.60 5.63 6.71
CA LEU A 13 -4.04 5.10 5.40
C LEU A 13 -5.12 4.04 5.56
N PHE A 14 -4.86 2.98 6.32
CA PHE A 14 -5.78 1.85 6.49
C PHE A 14 -7.14 2.30 7.02
N THR A 15 -7.15 3.13 8.06
CA THR A 15 -8.37 3.63 8.69
C THR A 15 -9.20 4.49 7.73
N ALA A 16 -8.55 5.20 6.81
CA ALA A 16 -9.22 6.10 5.88
C ALA A 16 -9.72 5.41 4.60
N THR A 17 -9.11 4.28 4.20
CA THR A 17 -9.35 3.69 2.87
C THR A 17 -9.81 2.23 2.88
N LEU A 18 -9.80 1.55 4.02
CA LEU A 18 -10.22 0.15 4.14
C LEU A 18 -11.45 0.00 5.06
N PRO A 19 -12.25 -1.06 4.88
CA PRO A 19 -13.25 -1.47 5.87
C PRO A 19 -12.67 -1.56 7.29
N ALA A 20 -13.45 -1.19 8.31
CA ALA A 20 -12.96 -1.02 9.68
C ALA A 20 -12.34 -2.30 10.28
N ASP A 21 -12.90 -3.47 9.97
CA ASP A 21 -12.40 -4.77 10.42
C ASP A 21 -11.03 -5.10 9.82
N LEU A 22 -10.84 -4.78 8.53
CA LEU A 22 -9.58 -4.93 7.83
C LEU A 22 -8.55 -3.90 8.28
N ALA A 23 -8.96 -2.64 8.45
CA ALA A 23 -8.10 -1.58 8.96
C ALA A 23 -7.54 -1.94 10.34
N GLY A 24 -8.40 -2.41 11.26
CA GLY A 24 -7.98 -2.89 12.58
C GLY A 24 -6.97 -4.04 12.50
N ARG A 25 -7.24 -5.04 11.65
CA ARG A 25 -6.31 -6.16 11.42
C ARG A 25 -4.95 -5.68 10.95
N PHE A 26 -4.88 -4.83 9.92
CA PHE A 26 -3.59 -4.35 9.40
C PHE A 26 -2.85 -3.47 10.41
N SER A 27 -3.55 -2.61 11.16
CA SER A 27 -2.95 -1.83 12.25
C SER A 27 -2.37 -2.71 13.36
N GLU A 28 -2.99 -3.84 13.70
CA GLU A 28 -2.44 -4.77 14.69
C GLU A 28 -1.12 -5.43 14.24
N LEU A 29 -0.91 -5.59 12.93
CA LEU A 29 0.33 -6.15 12.38
C LEU A 29 1.51 -5.21 12.52
N LEU A 30 1.24 -3.90 12.47
CA LEU A 30 2.23 -2.85 12.72
C LEU A 30 2.72 -2.85 14.17
N GLY A 31 2.08 -3.62 15.07
CA GLY A 31 2.57 -3.89 16.43
C GLY A 31 3.78 -4.83 16.51
N PHE A 32 4.33 -5.30 15.38
CA PHE A 32 5.54 -6.15 15.26
C PHE A 32 5.56 -7.38 16.18
N LYS A 33 4.70 -8.35 15.89
CA LYS A 33 4.98 -9.76 16.23
C LYS A 33 5.23 -10.49 14.92
N PRO A 34 6.49 -10.82 14.55
CA PRO A 34 6.81 -11.49 13.28
C PRO A 34 5.99 -12.76 13.02
N SER A 35 5.62 -13.49 14.09
CA SER A 35 4.76 -14.67 14.03
C SER A 35 3.29 -14.40 13.64
N ARG A 36 2.87 -13.13 13.61
CA ARG A 36 1.56 -12.71 13.09
C ARG A 36 1.59 -12.47 11.59
N TRP A 37 2.76 -12.19 11.02
CA TRP A 37 2.92 -11.93 9.59
C TRP A 37 2.82 -13.20 8.75
N SER A 38 3.39 -14.31 9.25
CA SER A 38 3.28 -15.64 8.63
C SER A 38 1.87 -16.26 8.70
N LYS A 39 0.95 -15.63 9.43
CA LYS A 39 -0.46 -16.06 9.55
C LYS A 39 -1.40 -15.24 8.69
N LEU A 40 -0.92 -14.17 8.07
CA LEU A 40 -1.68 -13.52 7.03
C LEU A 40 -1.48 -14.31 5.77
N ASP A 41 -2.61 -14.60 5.14
CA ASP A 41 -2.67 -15.01 3.76
C ASP A 41 -3.25 -13.83 2.99
N PRO A 42 -2.41 -12.91 2.47
CA PRO A 42 -2.90 -11.66 1.92
C PRO A 42 -3.70 -11.85 0.62
N TRP A 43 -3.63 -13.05 0.02
CA TRP A 43 -4.52 -13.48 -1.06
C TRP A 43 -6.00 -13.49 -0.67
N ARG A 44 -6.33 -13.83 0.59
CA ARG A 44 -7.70 -13.75 1.09
C ARG A 44 -8.12 -12.31 1.37
N VAL A 45 -7.26 -11.32 1.15
CA VAL A 45 -7.54 -9.93 1.52
C VAL A 45 -7.98 -9.12 0.32
N TRP A 46 -7.92 -9.62 -0.90
CA TRP A 46 -8.48 -8.96 -2.09
C TRP A 46 -10.04 -8.84 -2.07
N HIS A 47 -10.70 -9.20 -0.97
CA HIS A 47 -12.15 -9.02 -0.75
C HIS A 47 -12.59 -7.56 -0.52
N TYR A 48 -11.68 -6.58 -0.48
CA TYR A 48 -12.03 -5.15 -0.32
C TYR A 48 -12.08 -4.36 -1.63
N LEU A 49 -11.87 -5.00 -2.80
CA LEU A 49 -11.97 -4.32 -4.10
C LEU A 49 -13.29 -3.58 -4.29
N ASP A 50 -14.39 -4.14 -3.78
CA ASP A 50 -15.72 -3.55 -3.91
C ASP A 50 -15.90 -2.31 -3.02
N HIS A 51 -14.91 -1.96 -2.20
CA HIS A 51 -14.96 -0.78 -1.36
C HIS A 51 -14.76 0.50 -2.21
N PRO A 52 -15.58 1.55 -2.03
CA PRO A 52 -15.58 2.73 -2.93
C PRO A 52 -14.28 3.55 -2.94
N THR A 53 -13.40 3.36 -1.95
CA THR A 53 -12.09 4.01 -1.84
C THR A 53 -10.96 3.14 -2.37
N VAL A 54 -11.28 2.01 -3.00
CA VAL A 54 -10.32 1.08 -3.59
C VAL A 54 -10.66 0.92 -5.06
N SER A 55 -9.64 0.98 -5.90
CA SER A 55 -9.78 0.70 -7.34
C SER A 55 -8.59 -0.13 -7.80
N GLU A 56 -8.88 -1.21 -8.52
CA GLU A 56 -7.84 -2.01 -9.18
C GLU A 56 -7.09 -1.17 -10.22
N TRP A 57 -5.79 -1.40 -10.34
CA TRP A 57 -4.94 -0.77 -11.36
C TRP A 57 -4.38 -1.84 -12.30
N ASN A 58 -4.79 -1.76 -13.56
CA ASN A 58 -4.42 -2.72 -14.61
C ASN A 58 -3.28 -2.23 -15.51
N GLY A 59 -2.80 -0.99 -15.32
CA GLY A 59 -1.68 -0.44 -16.06
C GLY A 59 -0.32 -0.82 -15.48
N SER A 60 0.74 -0.40 -16.15
CA SER A 60 2.12 -0.52 -15.70
C SER A 60 2.46 0.42 -14.54
N ALA A 61 3.62 0.17 -13.93
CA ALA A 61 4.22 1.02 -12.91
C ALA A 61 4.49 2.45 -13.38
N GLN A 62 4.99 2.56 -14.61
CA GLN A 62 5.31 3.82 -15.25
C GLN A 62 4.04 4.64 -15.50
N GLU A 63 2.95 3.99 -15.95
CA GLU A 63 1.67 4.64 -16.16
C GLU A 63 1.05 5.12 -14.84
N LEU A 64 1.18 4.33 -13.75
CA LEU A 64 0.70 4.75 -12.44
C LEU A 64 1.46 6.00 -11.97
N LEU A 65 2.79 5.99 -12.07
CA LEU A 65 3.64 7.12 -11.69
C LEU A 65 3.37 8.36 -12.54
N ALA A 66 2.93 8.20 -13.79
CA ALA A 66 2.52 9.31 -14.66
C ALA A 66 1.08 9.81 -14.39
N ALA A 67 0.25 9.03 -13.68
CA ALA A 67 -1.12 9.42 -13.39
C ALA A 67 -1.18 10.64 -12.46
N VAL A 68 -2.16 11.54 -12.69
CA VAL A 68 -2.30 12.84 -11.97
C VAL A 68 -2.16 12.72 -10.45
N LYS A 69 -2.69 11.64 -9.86
CA LYS A 69 -2.66 11.41 -8.41
C LYS A 69 -1.27 11.06 -7.86
N PHE A 70 -0.38 10.47 -8.66
CA PHE A 70 0.92 9.98 -8.23
C PHE A 70 2.09 10.76 -8.85
N ALA A 71 1.88 11.45 -9.97
CA ALA A 71 2.90 12.22 -10.68
C ALA A 71 3.61 13.25 -9.79
N ALA A 72 2.86 13.95 -8.94
CA ALA A 72 3.43 14.90 -7.99
C ALA A 72 4.23 14.24 -6.85
N HIS A 73 4.14 12.92 -6.70
CA HIS A 73 4.71 12.15 -5.60
C HIS A 73 5.78 11.14 -6.03
N ALA A 74 6.07 10.99 -7.33
CA ALA A 74 7.03 9.99 -7.83
C ALA A 74 8.39 10.04 -7.12
N GLU A 75 8.88 11.25 -6.84
CA GLU A 75 10.15 11.51 -6.15
C GLU A 75 10.01 11.70 -4.62
N SER A 76 8.80 11.64 -4.09
CA SER A 76 8.55 11.82 -2.64
C SER A 76 8.94 10.56 -1.86
N GLU A 77 9.46 10.75 -0.64
CA GLU A 77 9.63 9.65 0.31
C GLU A 77 8.27 9.13 0.78
N VAL A 78 8.06 7.83 0.64
CA VAL A 78 6.83 7.13 1.03
C VAL A 78 7.13 6.07 2.09
N THR A 79 6.11 5.72 2.88
CA THR A 79 6.23 4.60 3.82
C THR A 79 5.83 3.32 3.12
N VAL A 80 6.71 2.31 3.14
CA VAL A 80 6.45 1.00 2.55
C VAL A 80 6.40 -0.05 3.65
N LEU A 81 5.29 -0.79 3.67
CA LEU A 81 5.13 -2.02 4.42
C LEU A 81 5.30 -3.19 3.46
N ARG A 82 6.33 -4.01 3.69
CA ARG A 82 6.49 -5.31 3.03
C ARG A 82 5.93 -6.38 3.95
N CYS A 83 4.98 -7.14 3.43
CA CYS A 83 4.41 -8.35 4.01
C CYS A 83 5.10 -9.59 3.42
N GLY A 84 4.91 -10.75 4.04
CA GLY A 84 5.43 -12.03 3.53
C GLY A 84 6.60 -12.62 4.32
N HIS A 85 7.09 -13.79 3.88
CA HIS A 85 8.00 -14.63 4.65
C HIS A 85 9.48 -14.25 4.56
N GLU A 86 9.92 -13.68 3.43
CA GLU A 86 11.36 -13.53 3.19
C GLU A 86 11.94 -12.23 3.73
N ARG A 87 11.21 -11.10 3.60
CA ARG A 87 11.71 -9.77 4.00
C ARG A 87 10.62 -8.82 4.50
N PRO A 88 9.84 -9.20 5.52
CA PRO A 88 8.79 -8.31 5.98
C PRO A 88 9.39 -7.17 6.84
N GLY A 89 8.81 -5.98 6.73
CA GLY A 89 9.39 -4.81 7.37
C GLY A 89 8.76 -3.48 6.95
N LEU A 90 9.19 -2.42 7.64
CA LEU A 90 8.86 -1.04 7.32
C LEU A 90 10.10 -0.32 6.80
N SER A 91 9.96 0.40 5.70
CA SER A 91 11.02 1.24 5.15
C SER A 91 10.49 2.58 4.63
N ARG A 92 11.42 3.53 4.50
CA ARG A 92 11.25 4.73 3.68
C ARG A 92 12.07 4.58 2.42
N GLN A 93 11.47 4.97 1.31
CA GLN A 93 12.12 5.03 0.00
C GLN A 93 11.32 5.97 -0.90
N ARG A 94 11.88 6.39 -2.04
CA ARG A 94 11.11 7.17 -3.00
C ARG A 94 10.01 6.30 -3.60
N LEU A 95 8.88 6.91 -3.96
CA LEU A 95 7.77 6.17 -4.56
C LEU A 95 8.22 5.42 -5.83
N GLN A 96 9.00 6.06 -6.69
CA GLN A 96 9.51 5.42 -7.90
C GLN A 96 10.41 4.21 -7.57
N ASP A 97 11.27 4.29 -6.56
CA ASP A 97 12.16 3.20 -6.18
C ASP A 97 11.37 2.03 -5.56
N ALA A 98 10.23 2.33 -4.94
CA ALA A 98 9.31 1.32 -4.44
C ALA A 98 8.62 0.54 -5.55
N LEU A 99 8.36 1.18 -6.68
CA LEU A 99 7.52 0.66 -7.77
C LEU A 99 8.30 0.24 -9.02
N LEU A 100 9.54 0.69 -9.17
CA LEU A 100 10.42 0.40 -10.29
C LEU A 100 11.70 -0.27 -9.76
N GLY A 101 11.97 -1.50 -10.20
CA GLY A 101 13.19 -2.24 -9.88
C GLY A 101 12.95 -3.67 -9.39
N GLU A 102 14.03 -4.36 -9.01
CA GLU A 102 14.00 -5.78 -8.60
C GLU A 102 13.14 -6.04 -7.35
N LEU A 103 12.88 -5.00 -6.55
CA LEU A 103 12.07 -5.07 -5.34
C LEU A 103 10.63 -4.58 -5.53
N ALA A 104 10.22 -4.26 -6.76
CA ALA A 104 8.89 -3.73 -7.07
C ALA A 104 7.78 -4.78 -6.95
N VAL A 105 8.11 -6.05 -7.17
CA VAL A 105 7.19 -7.16 -6.93
C VAL A 105 7.32 -7.58 -5.46
N PHE A 106 6.36 -7.14 -4.65
CA PHE A 106 6.27 -7.53 -3.26
C PHE A 106 4.83 -7.47 -2.79
N GLU A 107 4.54 -8.26 -1.77
CA GLU A 107 3.26 -8.19 -1.10
C GLU A 107 3.29 -7.09 -0.03
N GLY A 108 2.31 -6.19 -0.01
CA GLY A 108 2.23 -5.17 1.04
C GLY A 108 1.52 -3.89 0.65
N PHE A 109 1.94 -2.79 1.30
CA PHE A 109 1.28 -1.49 1.21
C PHE A 109 2.28 -0.35 1.07
N VAL A 110 1.88 0.68 0.34
CA VAL A 110 2.61 1.94 0.23
C VAL A 110 1.71 3.08 0.66
N SER A 111 2.10 3.82 1.70
CA SER A 111 1.47 5.08 2.07
C SER A 111 2.18 6.22 1.38
N VAL A 112 1.54 6.77 0.34
CA VAL A 112 2.04 7.90 -0.45
C VAL A 112 1.68 9.22 0.22
N VAL A 113 0.41 9.39 0.57
CA VAL A 113 -0.09 10.50 1.38
C VAL A 113 -0.88 9.90 2.54
N PRO A 114 -0.41 10.02 3.79
CA PRO A 114 -1.04 9.41 4.94
C PRO A 114 -2.54 9.73 5.02
N GLY A 115 -3.37 8.69 5.11
CA GLY A 115 -4.82 8.81 5.17
C GLY A 115 -5.51 9.29 3.90
N ARG A 116 -4.81 9.48 2.77
CA ARG A 116 -5.40 10.02 1.54
C ARG A 116 -5.10 9.22 0.28
N LEU A 117 -3.88 8.72 0.15
CA LEU A 117 -3.42 8.02 -1.04
C LEU A 117 -2.41 6.93 -0.68
N GLY A 118 -2.63 5.75 -1.21
CA GLY A 118 -1.70 4.64 -1.10
C GLY A 118 -1.92 3.58 -2.16
N LEU A 119 -1.12 2.54 -2.06
CA LEU A 119 -1.18 1.35 -2.90
C LEU A 119 -1.21 0.11 -2.02
N ALA A 120 -1.94 -0.90 -2.48
CA ALA A 120 -1.77 -2.27 -2.05
C ALA A 120 -1.23 -3.09 -3.22
N ILE A 121 -0.28 -3.97 -2.95
CA ILE A 121 0.39 -4.81 -3.94
C ILE A 121 0.31 -6.24 -3.43
N ASN A 122 -0.14 -7.21 -4.25
CA ASN A 122 -0.04 -8.63 -3.88
C ASN A 122 1.30 -9.23 -4.30
N HIS A 123 1.54 -10.45 -3.86
CA HIS A 123 2.70 -11.24 -4.23
C HIS A 123 2.80 -11.56 -5.74
N ASP A 124 1.70 -11.50 -6.52
CA ASP A 124 1.69 -11.63 -8.00
C ASP A 124 2.08 -10.31 -8.70
N GLY A 125 2.23 -9.21 -7.96
CA GLY A 125 2.50 -7.88 -8.50
C GLY A 125 1.26 -7.15 -9.06
N GLY A 126 0.04 -7.61 -8.78
CA GLY A 126 -1.20 -6.89 -9.04
C GLY A 126 -1.44 -5.77 -8.02
N TRP A 127 -2.05 -4.67 -8.47
CA TRP A 127 -2.09 -3.41 -7.73
C TRP A 127 -3.52 -2.90 -7.46
N CYS A 128 -3.72 -2.35 -6.27
CA CYS A 128 -4.92 -1.58 -5.93
C CYS A 128 -4.53 -0.18 -5.46
N VAL A 129 -5.23 0.82 -5.96
CA VAL A 129 -5.12 2.20 -5.47
C VAL A 129 -6.08 2.38 -4.30
N LEU A 130 -5.53 2.84 -3.18
CA LEU A 130 -6.27 3.20 -1.97
C LEU A 130 -6.41 4.73 -1.92
N SER A 131 -7.62 5.26 -2.00
CA SER A 131 -7.84 6.71 -2.03
C SER A 131 -9.14 7.13 -1.36
N ASN A 132 -9.06 8.04 -0.38
CA ASN A 132 -10.24 8.58 0.33
C ASN A 132 -10.91 9.77 -0.41
N GLY A 133 -10.55 10.01 -1.67
CA GLY A 133 -11.06 11.08 -2.52
C GLY A 133 -11.25 10.62 -3.97
N THR A 134 -11.98 11.42 -4.76
CA THR A 134 -12.53 11.18 -6.12
C THR A 134 -11.79 10.12 -6.93
N ARG A 135 -12.52 9.13 -7.50
CA ARG A 135 -12.01 7.97 -8.26
C ARG A 135 -10.75 8.28 -9.09
N VAL A 136 -9.77 7.39 -9.06
CA VAL A 136 -8.70 7.39 -10.08
C VAL A 136 -9.41 7.19 -11.42
N PRO A 137 -9.19 8.03 -12.45
CA PRO A 137 -9.66 7.71 -13.79
C PRO A 137 -9.08 6.35 -14.17
N GLU A 138 -9.90 5.44 -14.68
CA GLU A 138 -9.42 4.19 -15.25
C GLU A 138 -8.42 4.56 -16.36
N ALA A 139 -7.22 3.97 -16.31
CA ALA A 139 -6.28 4.10 -17.42
C ALA A 139 -6.92 3.44 -18.64
N HIS A 140 -7.14 4.24 -19.69
CA HIS A 140 -7.67 3.81 -20.99
C HIS A 140 -6.59 3.15 -21.84
#